data_AF-A0A7Y1ZSR9-F1
#
_entry.id   AF-A0A7Y1ZSR9-F1
#
_cell.length_a   1.000
_cell.length_b   1.000
_cell.length_c   1.000
_cell.angle_alpha   90.00
_cell.angle_beta   90.00
_cell.angle_gamma   90.00
#
_symmetry.space_group_name_H-M   'P 1'
#
loop_
_entity.id
_entity.type
_entity.pdbx_description
1 polymer ?
#
loop_
_entity_poly.entity_id
_entity_poly.type
_entity_poly.pdbx_seq_one_letter_code
_entity_poly.pdbx_strand_id
1 'polypeptide(L)'
;MPSRHKKRQKDIPGRSLKKPLGVIVGASLLIWLLFFDSHSLVSRIQWYQEYKSLEVQNAHLQYEIDLLEAELARGLSDEAVERIAREEFGMRRDNETVYPVINDDD
;
A
#
# COMPACT_ATOMS: atom_id res chain seq x y z
N MET A 1 -77.19 -18.51 -45.98
CA MET A 1 -76.22 -19.23 -45.12
C MET A 1 -75.03 -19.70 -45.96
N PRO A 2 -73.79 -19.85 -45.44
CA PRO A 2 -73.16 -19.20 -44.29
C PRO A 2 -71.72 -18.65 -44.54
N SER A 3 -71.31 -17.75 -43.64
CA SER A 3 -69.97 -17.40 -43.10
C SER A 3 -68.66 -17.73 -43.84
N ARG A 4 -67.74 -16.74 -43.86
CA ARG A 4 -66.55 -16.80 -42.98
C ARG A 4 -65.74 -15.50 -42.89
N HIS A 5 -65.40 -15.16 -41.66
CA HIS A 5 -64.48 -14.12 -41.22
C HIS A 5 -63.14 -14.11 -41.96
N LYS A 6 -62.58 -12.92 -42.16
CA LYS A 6 -61.13 -12.71 -42.05
C LYS A 6 -60.86 -11.60 -41.03
N LYS A 7 -60.47 -12.01 -39.82
CA LYS A 7 -59.86 -11.11 -38.85
C LYS A 7 -58.57 -10.56 -39.48
N ARG A 8 -58.43 -9.24 -39.55
CA ARG A 8 -57.14 -8.59 -39.83
C ARG A 8 -56.18 -8.99 -38.71
N GLN A 9 -55.20 -9.84 -39.04
CA GLN A 9 -54.02 -10.01 -38.19
C GLN A 9 -53.30 -8.67 -38.16
N LYS A 10 -53.09 -8.16 -36.94
CA LYS A 10 -52.18 -7.05 -36.72
C LYS A 10 -50.81 -7.69 -36.62
N ASP A 11 -50.00 -7.47 -37.65
CA ASP A 11 -48.61 -7.86 -37.67
C ASP A 11 -47.91 -7.04 -36.58
N ILE A 12 -47.54 -7.69 -35.47
CA ILE A 12 -46.69 -7.07 -34.46
C ILE A 12 -45.26 -7.22 -35.00
N PRO A 13 -44.57 -6.15 -35.42
CA PRO A 13 -43.19 -6.28 -35.81
C PRO A 13 -42.38 -6.60 -34.55
N GLY A 14 -41.94 -7.85 -34.44
CA GLY A 14 -40.94 -8.28 -33.47
C GLY A 14 -39.63 -7.56 -33.75
N ARG A 15 -39.47 -6.36 -33.21
CA ARG A 15 -38.21 -5.62 -33.26
C ARG A 15 -37.19 -6.43 -32.49
N SER A 16 -36.26 -7.05 -33.22
CA SER A 16 -35.10 -7.77 -32.71
C SER A 16 -34.25 -6.87 -31.80
N LEU A 17 -34.64 -6.76 -30.54
CA LEU A 17 -34.01 -5.94 -29.51
C LEU A 17 -32.78 -6.62 -28.87
N LYS A 18 -32.26 -7.69 -29.49
CA LYS A 18 -31.11 -8.45 -28.97
C LYS A 18 -29.76 -7.91 -29.47
N LYS A 19 -29.75 -7.00 -30.44
CA LYS A 19 -28.53 -6.45 -31.05
C LYS A 19 -27.86 -5.30 -30.27
N PRO A 20 -28.57 -4.30 -29.71
CA PRO A 20 -27.89 -3.20 -29.01
C PRO A 20 -27.40 -3.61 -27.62
N LEU A 21 -28.06 -4.58 -26.98
CA LEU A 21 -27.71 -5.00 -25.61
C LEU A 21 -26.35 -5.70 -25.55
N GLY A 22 -26.04 -6.57 -26.52
CA GLY A 22 -24.73 -7.24 -26.59
C GLY A 22 -23.58 -6.25 -26.84
N VAL A 23 -23.81 -5.22 -27.65
CA VAL A 23 -22.81 -4.17 -27.90
C VAL A 23 -22.59 -3.31 -26.66
N ILE A 24 -23.65 -2.94 -25.94
CA ILE A 24 -23.54 -2.17 -24.69
C ILE A 24 -22.82 -3.00 -23.63
N VAL A 25 -23.21 -4.26 -23.42
CA VAL A 25 -22.56 -5.14 -22.44
C VAL A 25 -21.09 -5.38 -22.81
N GLY A 26 -20.78 -5.58 -24.09
CA GLY A 26 -19.40 -5.74 -24.57
C GLY A 26 -18.57 -4.46 -24.41
N ALA A 27 -19.14 -3.28 -24.71
CA ALA A 27 -18.46 -2.00 -24.52
C ALA A 27 -18.23 -1.70 -23.04
N SER A 28 -19.21 -1.98 -22.17
CA SER A 28 -19.06 -1.85 -20.72
C SER A 28 -18.02 -2.83 -20.18
N LEU A 29 -17.96 -4.06 -20.69
CA LEU A 29 -16.89 -5.02 -20.35
C LEU A 29 -15.53 -4.53 -20.83
N LEU A 30 -15.42 -3.98 -22.04
CA LEU A 30 -14.16 -3.43 -22.54
C LEU A 30 -13.70 -2.22 -21.72
N ILE A 31 -14.62 -1.31 -21.38
CA ILE A 31 -14.35 -0.18 -20.48
C ILE A 31 -13.95 -0.69 -19.10
N TRP A 32 -14.62 -1.73 -18.57
CA TRP A 32 -14.27 -2.34 -17.30
C TRP A 32 -12.89 -3.01 -17.36
N LEU A 33 -12.54 -3.69 -18.45
CA LEU A 33 -11.20 -4.25 -18.62
C LEU A 33 -10.12 -3.17 -18.75
N LEU A 34 -10.42 -2.09 -19.48
CA LEU A 34 -9.50 -0.97 -19.69
C LEU A 34 -9.28 -0.11 -18.44
N PHE A 35 -10.33 0.11 -17.63
CA PHE A 35 -10.28 0.99 -16.46
C PHE A 35 -10.11 0.25 -15.14
N PHE A 36 -10.56 -1.01 -15.05
CA PHE A 36 -10.68 -1.75 -13.79
C PHE A 36 -9.81 -3.03 -13.75
N ASP A 37 -9.54 -3.71 -14.88
CA ASP A 37 -9.06 -5.11 -14.83
C ASP A 37 -7.60 -5.32 -14.44
N SER A 38 -6.61 -4.52 -14.84
CA SER A 38 -5.27 -4.80 -14.25
C SER A 38 -4.21 -3.72 -14.31
N HIS A 39 -4.41 -2.60 -15.01
CA HIS A 39 -3.38 -1.57 -15.17
C HIS A 39 -3.95 -0.18 -14.87
N SER A 40 -4.59 -0.03 -13.71
CA SER A 40 -4.98 1.31 -13.27
C SER A 40 -3.71 2.18 -13.23
N LEU A 41 -3.73 3.30 -13.94
CA LEU A 41 -2.63 4.28 -13.92
C LEU A 41 -2.34 4.72 -12.48
N VAL A 42 -3.35 4.68 -11.61
CA VAL A 42 -3.26 4.92 -10.18
C VAL A 42 -2.30 3.94 -9.50
N SER A 43 -2.42 2.63 -9.75
CA SER A 43 -1.53 1.62 -9.19
C SER A 43 -0.08 1.85 -9.62
N ARG A 44 0.14 2.26 -10.88
CA ARG A 44 1.49 2.53 -11.39
C ARG A 44 2.11 3.78 -10.74
N ILE A 45 1.31 4.81 -10.48
CA ILE A 45 1.73 6.01 -9.75
C ILE A 45 2.03 5.65 -8.28
N GLN A 46 1.17 4.86 -7.63
CA GLN A 46 1.36 4.41 -6.25
C GLN A 46 2.66 3.61 -6.10
N TRP A 47 2.92 2.66 -7.00
CA TRP A 47 4.16 1.88 -6.97
C TRP A 47 5.39 2.74 -7.22
N TYR A 48 5.31 3.74 -8.09
CA TYR A 48 6.43 4.65 -8.30
C TYR A 48 6.70 5.53 -7.08
N GLN A 49 5.65 6.02 -6.41
CA GLN A 49 5.77 6.77 -5.16
C GLN A 49 6.37 5.91 -4.05
N GLU A 50 5.89 4.67 -3.90
CA GLU A 50 6.41 3.71 -2.92
C GLU A 50 7.88 3.38 -3.20
N TYR A 51 8.22 3.12 -4.46
CA TYR A 51 9.60 2.89 -4.89
C TYR A 51 10.49 4.07 -4.53
N LYS A 52 10.06 5.31 -4.83
CA LYS A 52 10.83 6.51 -4.49
C LYS A 52 10.98 6.70 -2.98
N SER A 53 9.93 6.41 -2.22
CA SER A 53 9.98 6.44 -0.75
C SER A 53 11.01 5.45 -0.21
N LEU A 54 10.98 4.20 -0.68
CA LEU A 54 11.92 3.17 -0.28
C LEU A 54 13.36 3.50 -0.69
N GLU A 55 13.55 4.07 -1.88
CA GLU A 55 14.87 4.52 -2.36
C GLU A 55 15.46 5.59 -1.44
N VAL A 56 14.66 6.58 -1.02
CA VAL A 56 15.10 7.63 -0.09
C VAL A 56 15.40 7.06 1.30
N GLN A 57 14.53 6.19 1.81
CA GLN A 57 14.76 5.52 3.10
C GLN A 57 16.04 4.67 3.08
N ASN A 58 16.26 3.94 2.00
CA ASN A 58 17.45 3.11 1.84
C ASN A 58 18.72 3.96 1.82
N ALA A 59 18.74 5.05 1.05
CA ALA A 59 19.87 5.96 1.00
C ALA A 59 20.16 6.61 2.37
N HIS A 60 19.11 6.93 3.13
CA HIS A 60 19.26 7.48 4.48
C HIS A 60 19.87 6.47 5.45
N LEU A 61 19.37 5.23 5.45
CA LEU A 61 19.91 4.16 6.30
C LEU A 61 21.36 3.82 5.95
N GLN A 62 21.71 3.80 4.66
CA GLN A 62 23.09 3.60 4.22
C GLN A 62 24.00 4.71 4.76
N TYR A 63 23.56 5.97 4.69
CA TYR A 63 24.30 7.09 5.25
C TYR A 63 24.50 6.97 6.78
N GLU A 64 23.48 6.53 7.52
CA GLU A 64 23.61 6.30 8.96
C GLU A 64 24.58 5.17 9.29
N ILE A 65 24.55 4.08 8.52
CA ILE A 65 25.50 2.97 8.66
C ILE A 65 26.93 3.48 8.44
N ASP A 66 27.18 4.21 7.35
CA ASP A 66 28.51 4.75 7.05
C ASP A 66 29.01 5.68 8.16
N LEU A 67 28.12 6.51 8.72
CA LEU A 67 28.44 7.41 9.82
C LEU A 67 28.81 6.65 11.10
N LEU A 68 28.02 5.64 11.46
CA LEU A 68 28.26 4.78 12.62
C LEU A 68 29.54 3.96 12.47
N GLU A 69 29.80 3.41 11.28
CA GLU A 69 31.04 2.70 10.99
C GLU A 69 32.26 3.63 11.11
N ALA A 70 32.17 4.87 10.62
CA ALA A 70 33.23 5.85 10.77
C ALA A 70 33.45 6.29 12.24
N GLU A 71 32.40 6.29 13.06
CA GLU A 71 32.51 6.52 14.50
C GLU A 71 33.16 5.33 15.23
N LEU A 72 32.73 4.11 14.91
CA LEU A 72 33.34 2.88 15.42
C LEU A 72 34.82 2.77 15.05
N ALA A 73 35.18 3.11 13.81
CA ALA A 73 36.56 3.07 13.31
C ALA A 73 37.48 4.09 13.99
N ARG A 74 36.94 5.21 14.49
CA ARG A 74 37.70 6.18 15.32
C ARG A 74 37.99 5.65 16.73
N GLY A 75 37.40 4.52 17.11
CA GLY A 75 37.54 3.89 18.41
C GLY A 75 36.58 4.50 19.42
N LEU A 76 35.69 3.66 19.97
CA LEU A 76 34.87 4.04 21.11
C LEU A 76 35.72 3.91 22.39
N SER A 77 35.68 4.94 23.24
CA SER A 77 36.24 4.81 24.60
C SER A 77 35.34 3.90 25.44
N ASP A 78 35.92 3.26 26.45
CA ASP A 78 35.20 2.40 27.39
C ASP A 78 34.04 3.17 28.08
N GLU A 79 34.25 4.46 28.36
CA GLU A 79 33.23 5.38 28.88
C GLU A 79 32.10 5.64 27.87
N ALA A 80 32.43 5.79 26.57
CA ALA A 80 31.42 5.96 25.53
C ALA A 80 30.58 4.69 25.35
N VAL A 81 31.20 3.51 25.40
CA VAL A 81 30.52 2.21 25.34
C VAL A 81 29.60 2.04 26.56
N GLU A 82 30.08 2.33 27.77
CA GLU A 82 29.30 2.22 28.99
C GLU A 82 28.10 3.18 28.98
N ARG A 83 28.29 4.42 28.53
CA ARG A 83 27.20 5.40 28.39
C ARG A 83 26.13 4.92 27.41
N ILE A 84 26.52 4.46 26.21
CA ILE A 84 25.57 3.92 25.22
C ILE A 84 24.83 2.71 25.79
N ALA A 85 25.53 1.79 26.45
CA ALA A 85 24.91 0.61 27.06
C ALA A 85 23.87 0.98 28.13
N ARG A 86 24.14 1.99 28.96
CA ARG A 86 23.23 2.46 30.02
C ARG A 86 22.07 3.30 29.49
N GLU A 87 22.33 4.22 28.58
CA GLU A 87 21.34 5.21 28.10
C GLU A 87 20.43 4.63 27.00
N GLU A 88 21.01 4.02 25.97
CA GLU A 88 20.25 3.52 24.81
C GLU A 88 19.64 2.14 25.06
N PHE A 89 20.38 1.27 25.76
CA PHE A 89 19.97 -0.13 25.93
C PHE A 89 19.54 -0.48 27.36
N GLY A 90 19.67 0.45 28.31
CA GLY A 90 19.31 0.22 29.72
C GLY A 90 20.08 -0.95 30.36
N MET A 91 21.22 -1.34 29.79
CA MET A 91 22.03 -2.46 30.27
C MET A 91 22.62 -2.13 31.65
N ARG A 92 22.60 -3.11 32.53
CA ARG A 92 23.15 -3.07 33.89
C ARG A 92 24.21 -4.15 33.99
N ARG A 93 25.21 -3.98 34.86
CA ARG A 93 26.12 -5.09 35.16
C ARG A 93 25.35 -6.18 35.92
N ASP A 94 25.71 -7.46 35.72
CA ASP A 94 25.03 -8.64 36.30
C ASP A 94 24.94 -8.65 37.84
N ASN A 95 25.59 -7.69 38.50
CA ASN A 95 25.75 -7.56 39.94
C ASN A 95 25.59 -6.10 40.43
N GLU A 96 24.95 -5.22 39.64
CA GLU A 96 24.70 -3.82 40.00
C GLU A 96 23.28 -3.64 40.56
N THR A 97 23.18 -3.28 41.84
CA THR A 97 21.92 -2.91 42.49
C THR A 97 21.64 -1.42 42.24
N VAL A 98 20.63 -1.13 41.41
CA VAL A 98 20.20 0.24 41.12
C VAL A 98 19.16 0.67 42.16
N TYR A 99 19.44 1.75 42.89
CA TYR A 99 18.49 2.37 43.80
C TYR A 99 17.75 3.50 43.06
N PRO A 100 16.41 3.43 42.94
CA PRO A 100 15.67 4.58 42.45
C PRO A 100 15.82 5.72 43.46
N VAL A 101 16.24 6.89 42.97
CA VAL A 101 16.23 8.12 43.78
C VAL A 101 14.79 8.58 43.85
N ILE A 102 14.14 8.37 45.00
CA ILE A 102 12.86 8.99 45.30
C ILE A 102 13.20 10.37 45.86
N ASN A 103 12.81 11.42 45.15
CA ASN A 103 12.85 12.77 45.69
C ASN A 103 11.63 12.88 46.62
N ASP A 104 11.85 12.80 47.93
CA ASP A 104 10.82 12.91 48.97
C ASP A 104 10.37 14.37 49.19
N ASP A 105 10.30 15.17 48.12
CA ASP A 105 9.84 16.56 48.15
C ASP A 105 8.36 16.65 47.72
N ASP A 106 7.48 15.94 48.43
CA ASP A 106 6.02 16.18 48.51
C ASP A 106 5.48 15.77 49.90
#